data_AF-A0AAV4MG86-F1
#
_entry.id   AF-A0AAV4MG86-F1
#
_cell.length_a   1.000
_cell.length_b   1.000
_cell.length_c   1.000
_cell.angle_alpha   90.00
_cell.angle_beta   90.00
_cell.angle_gamma   90.00
#
_symmetry.space_group_name_H-M   'P 1'
#
loop_
_entity.id
_entity.type
_entity.pdbx_description
1 polymer ?
#
loop_
_entity_poly.entity_id
_entity_poly.type
_entity_poly.pdbx_seq_one_letter_code
_entity_poly.pdbx_strand_id
1 'polypeptide(L)'
;MLGILFKFFSKYIVKDIKNVYILFSSLLSDKNKEHIRKFACESFASLIRKGHQTRFSEIIKQVFKQLLEFLGLEDLSHLVEESLLQMLTSMATHTVQNHCVAVQETFSDILVELISEIQCSENKDDKIKHLTCILRLLHFWILFKNGKLITPENKLTNVAVLLSGLKDLPTYCMTSVVELISSIMLNDCLKLPIDKVKTIISQVSA
;
A
#
# COMPACT_ATOMS: atom_id res chain seq x y z
N MET A 1 -16.23 0.43 26.09
CA MET A 1 -16.72 -0.98 26.05
C MET A 1 -16.33 -1.71 24.76
N LEU A 2 -16.49 -1.16 23.55
CA LEU A 2 -16.13 -1.88 22.30
C LEU A 2 -14.64 -2.24 22.15
N GLY A 3 -13.71 -1.44 22.67
CA GLY A 3 -12.27 -1.77 22.61
C GLY A 3 -11.86 -3.04 23.38
N ILE A 4 -12.69 -3.49 24.32
CA ILE A 4 -12.53 -4.77 25.04
C ILE A 4 -13.13 -5.92 24.22
N LEU A 5 -14.26 -5.69 23.53
CA LEU A 5 -14.80 -6.64 22.55
C LEU A 5 -13.79 -6.90 21.42
N PHE A 6 -13.18 -5.88 20.83
CA PHE A 6 -12.18 -6.06 19.77
C PHE A 6 -10.93 -6.84 20.23
N LYS A 7 -10.54 -6.72 21.51
CA LYS A 7 -9.46 -7.54 22.09
C LYS A 7 -9.85 -9.02 22.12
N PHE A 8 -11.09 -9.34 22.51
CA PHE A 8 -11.63 -10.70 22.58
C PHE A 8 -11.96 -11.31 21.21
N PHE A 9 -12.45 -10.49 20.28
CA PHE A 9 -12.87 -10.93 18.95
C PHE A 9 -11.76 -10.86 17.90
N SER A 10 -10.57 -10.37 18.23
CA SER A 10 -9.41 -10.31 17.30
C SER A 10 -9.18 -11.64 16.56
N LYS A 11 -9.37 -12.79 17.21
CA LYS A 11 -9.22 -14.12 16.60
C LYS A 11 -10.40 -14.52 15.67
N TYR A 12 -11.57 -13.94 15.88
CA TYR A 12 -12.82 -14.23 15.14
C TYR A 12 -13.07 -13.24 14.00
N ILE A 13 -12.75 -11.95 14.22
CA ILE A 13 -12.74 -10.86 13.23
C ILE A 13 -11.83 -11.21 12.05
N VAL A 14 -10.73 -11.89 12.33
CA VAL A 14 -9.79 -12.39 11.33
C VAL A 14 -10.35 -13.54 10.51
N LYS A 15 -11.12 -14.44 11.13
CA LYS A 15 -11.75 -15.56 10.43
C LYS A 15 -12.82 -15.09 9.45
N ASP A 16 -13.39 -13.92 9.68
CA ASP A 16 -14.47 -13.35 8.89
C ASP A 16 -14.17 -11.92 8.45
N ILE A 17 -12.94 -11.73 7.98
CA ILE A 17 -12.38 -10.42 7.63
C ILE A 17 -13.20 -9.73 6.53
N LYS A 18 -13.84 -10.50 5.64
CA LYS A 18 -14.73 -9.99 4.60
C LYS A 18 -15.97 -9.35 5.21
N ASN A 19 -16.63 -9.99 6.17
CA ASN A 19 -17.79 -9.42 6.86
C ASN A 19 -17.41 -8.25 7.76
N VAL A 20 -16.23 -8.29 8.37
CA VAL A 20 -15.68 -7.16 9.11
C VAL A 20 -15.41 -5.98 8.18
N TYR A 21 -14.79 -6.22 7.03
CA TYR A 21 -14.58 -5.19 6.02
C TYR A 21 -15.90 -4.63 5.51
N ILE A 22 -16.90 -5.45 5.22
CA ILE A 22 -18.25 -5.00 4.83
C ILE A 22 -18.90 -4.15 5.94
N LEU A 23 -18.72 -4.54 7.20
CA LEU A 23 -19.23 -3.77 8.34
C LEU A 23 -18.50 -2.43 8.45
N PHE A 24 -17.17 -2.43 8.30
CA PHE A 24 -16.35 -1.22 8.34
C PHE A 24 -16.55 -0.32 7.12
N SER A 25 -16.75 -0.86 5.92
CA SER A 25 -17.07 -0.07 4.72
C SER A 25 -18.43 0.61 4.86
N SER A 26 -19.40 -0.06 5.50
CA SER A 26 -20.67 0.57 5.86
C SER A 26 -20.50 1.72 6.86
N LEU A 27 -19.54 1.62 7.79
CA LEU A 27 -19.22 2.65 8.80
C LEU A 27 -18.34 3.78 8.24
N LEU A 28 -17.50 3.47 7.26
CA LEU A 28 -16.61 4.41 6.58
C LEU A 28 -17.32 5.18 5.46
N SER A 29 -18.51 4.75 5.03
CA SER A 29 -19.32 5.43 4.03
C SER A 29 -19.51 6.93 4.33
N ASP A 30 -19.50 7.76 3.29
CA ASP A 30 -19.76 9.20 3.35
C ASP A 30 -21.13 9.57 3.92
N LYS A 31 -22.07 8.62 3.94
CA LYS A 31 -23.38 8.77 4.61
C LYS A 31 -23.25 8.93 6.12
N ASN A 32 -22.12 8.53 6.71
CA ASN A 32 -21.86 8.64 8.14
C ASN A 32 -21.11 9.92 8.51
N LYS A 33 -21.35 10.39 9.73
CA LYS A 33 -20.68 11.59 10.26
C LYS A 33 -19.16 11.37 10.39
N GLU A 34 -18.39 12.44 10.20
CA GLU A 34 -16.92 12.40 10.21
C GLU A 34 -16.33 11.72 11.46
N HIS A 35 -16.89 11.95 12.65
CA HIS A 35 -16.41 11.31 13.88
C HIS A 35 -16.65 9.79 13.90
N ILE A 36 -17.66 9.28 13.20
CA ILE A 36 -17.93 7.84 13.06
C ILE A 36 -16.89 7.22 12.13
N ARG A 37 -16.56 7.91 11.04
CA ARG A 37 -15.50 7.48 10.11
C ARG A 37 -14.14 7.46 10.81
N LYS A 38 -13.78 8.54 11.52
CA LYS A 38 -12.54 8.59 12.35
C LYS A 38 -12.49 7.48 13.39
N PHE A 39 -13.60 7.24 14.09
CA PHE A 39 -13.69 6.15 15.06
C PHE A 39 -13.49 4.76 14.43
N ALA A 40 -14.06 4.54 13.23
CA ALA A 40 -13.87 3.30 12.47
C ALA A 40 -12.40 3.13 12.05
N CYS A 41 -11.76 4.19 11.52
CA CYS A 41 -10.33 4.21 11.19
C CYS A 41 -9.46 3.91 12.42
N GLU A 42 -9.72 4.57 13.55
CA GLU A 42 -8.95 4.37 14.79
C GLU A 42 -9.13 2.96 15.37
N SER A 43 -10.34 2.41 15.28
CA SER A 43 -10.63 1.04 15.71
C SER A 43 -9.90 0.02 14.85
N PHE A 44 -9.84 0.25 13.54
CA PHE A 44 -9.07 -0.56 12.60
C PHE A 44 -7.56 -0.45 12.87
N ALA A 45 -7.03 0.77 13.00
CA ALA A 45 -5.62 0.99 13.36
C ALA A 45 -5.26 0.38 14.73
N SER A 46 -6.18 0.36 15.69
CA SER A 46 -6.01 -0.27 17.00
C SER A 46 -5.98 -1.80 16.92
N LEU A 47 -6.82 -2.39 16.07
CA LEU A 47 -6.76 -3.81 15.74
C LEU A 47 -5.40 -4.17 15.18
N ILE A 48 -4.89 -3.37 14.22
CA ILE A 48 -3.59 -3.55 13.56
C ILE A 48 -2.41 -3.42 14.52
N ARG A 49 -2.50 -2.58 15.54
CA ARG A 49 -1.40 -2.37 16.52
C ARG A 49 -1.26 -3.45 17.58
N LYS A 50 -2.30 -4.25 17.86
CA LYS A 50 -2.36 -5.13 19.05
C LYS A 50 -1.95 -6.60 18.82
N GLY A 51 -1.52 -6.99 17.63
CA GLY A 51 -1.20 -8.38 17.33
C GLY A 51 0.29 -8.75 17.40
N HIS A 52 0.67 -9.52 18.43
CA HIS A 52 1.88 -10.34 18.51
C HIS A 52 1.53 -11.79 18.09
N GLN A 53 2.37 -12.68 17.53
CA GLN A 53 3.51 -12.66 16.61
C GLN A 53 3.20 -13.80 15.59
N THR A 54 3.82 -13.77 14.41
CA THR A 54 3.70 -14.72 13.26
C THR A 54 2.36 -14.85 12.54
N ARG A 55 1.23 -15.18 13.18
CA ARG A 55 -0.07 -15.28 12.45
C ARG A 55 -0.65 -13.93 12.09
N PHE A 56 -0.45 -12.96 12.97
CA PHE A 56 -0.99 -11.62 12.80
C PHE A 56 -0.30 -10.85 11.66
N SER A 57 1.00 -11.03 11.45
CA SER A 57 1.69 -10.44 10.29
C SER A 57 1.11 -10.95 8.97
N GLU A 58 0.78 -12.24 8.88
CA GLU A 58 0.11 -12.82 7.69
C GLU A 58 -1.31 -12.26 7.49
N ILE A 59 -2.05 -12.07 8.58
CA ILE A 59 -3.39 -11.51 8.52
C ILE A 59 -3.36 -10.03 8.11
N ILE A 60 -2.45 -9.26 8.68
CA ILE A 60 -2.24 -7.86 8.28
C ILE A 60 -1.78 -7.78 6.83
N LYS A 61 -0.91 -8.69 6.40
CA LYS A 61 -0.52 -8.84 5.00
C LYS A 61 -1.74 -9.07 4.11
N GLN A 62 -2.63 -9.99 4.48
CA GLN A 62 -3.87 -10.29 3.72
C GLN A 62 -4.86 -9.13 3.71
N VAL A 63 -5.12 -8.51 4.87
CA VAL A 63 -6.01 -7.34 5.00
C VAL A 63 -5.48 -6.18 4.18
N PHE A 64 -4.19 -5.90 4.33
CA PHE A 64 -3.53 -4.83 3.60
C PHE A 64 -3.56 -5.10 2.09
N LYS A 65 -3.32 -6.35 1.67
CA LYS A 65 -3.45 -6.75 0.27
C LYS A 65 -4.85 -6.47 -0.26
N GLN A 66 -5.88 -6.96 0.43
CA GLN A 66 -7.27 -6.74 0.03
C GLN A 66 -7.62 -5.26 -0.06
N LEU A 67 -7.24 -4.45 0.92
CA LEU A 67 -7.49 -3.01 0.89
C LEU A 67 -6.79 -2.31 -0.26
N LEU A 68 -5.54 -2.70 -0.56
CA LEU A 68 -4.82 -2.20 -1.71
C LEU A 68 -5.49 -2.63 -3.02
N GLU A 69 -6.00 -3.86 -3.13
CA GLU A 69 -6.74 -4.37 -4.29
C GLU A 69 -8.04 -3.58 -4.57
N PHE A 70 -8.65 -2.92 -3.57
CA PHE A 70 -9.86 -2.11 -3.74
C PHE A 70 -9.61 -0.66 -4.18
N LEU A 71 -8.37 -0.18 -4.23
CA LEU A 71 -8.07 1.22 -4.54
C LEU A 71 -8.35 1.57 -6.02
N GLY A 72 -8.91 2.74 -6.27
CA GLY A 72 -9.11 3.26 -7.63
C GLY A 72 -10.27 2.62 -8.42
N LEU A 73 -11.02 1.69 -7.82
CA LEU A 73 -12.08 0.93 -8.50
C LEU A 73 -13.52 1.43 -8.20
N GLU A 74 -13.73 2.23 -7.15
CA GLU A 74 -15.07 2.66 -6.71
C GLU A 74 -15.12 4.11 -6.21
N ASP A 75 -16.32 4.70 -6.11
CA ASP A 75 -16.58 6.07 -5.62
C ASP A 75 -15.99 6.35 -4.22
N LEU A 76 -15.84 5.31 -3.39
CA LEU A 76 -15.27 5.40 -2.04
C LEU A 76 -13.74 5.31 -2.00
N SER A 77 -13.06 5.27 -3.15
CA SER A 77 -11.60 5.11 -3.23
C SER A 77 -10.84 6.14 -2.40
N HIS A 78 -11.35 7.37 -2.30
CA HIS A 78 -10.69 8.45 -1.56
C HIS A 78 -10.66 8.20 -0.03
N LEU A 79 -11.76 7.67 0.53
CA LEU A 79 -11.83 7.32 1.96
C LEU A 79 -10.97 6.10 2.29
N VAL A 80 -10.95 5.11 1.39
CA VAL A 80 -10.10 3.93 1.54
C VAL A 80 -8.63 4.34 1.50
N GLU A 81 -8.26 5.21 0.56
CA GLU A 81 -6.92 5.77 0.46
C GLU A 81 -6.53 6.57 1.71
N GLU A 82 -7.40 7.46 2.21
CA GLU A 82 -7.13 8.23 3.43
C GLU A 82 -6.97 7.32 4.66
N SER A 83 -7.84 6.32 4.80
CA SER A 83 -7.78 5.34 5.89
C SER A 83 -6.49 4.53 5.84
N LEU A 84 -6.08 4.11 4.64
CA LEU A 84 -4.81 3.43 4.41
C LEU A 84 -3.62 4.33 4.71
N LEU A 85 -3.66 5.59 4.32
CA LEU A 85 -2.60 6.56 4.62
C LEU A 85 -2.46 6.77 6.13
N GLN A 86 -3.57 6.92 6.86
CA GLN A 86 -3.55 7.04 8.33
C GLN A 86 -2.99 5.77 8.98
N MET A 87 -3.37 4.59 8.47
CA MET A 87 -2.85 3.31 8.94
C MET A 87 -1.35 3.21 8.71
N LEU A 88 -0.87 3.50 7.49
CA LEU A 88 0.56 3.53 7.16
C LEU A 88 1.31 4.52 8.03
N THR A 89 0.78 5.72 8.23
CA THR A 89 1.37 6.75 9.12
C THR A 89 1.53 6.24 10.55
N SER A 90 0.48 5.60 11.10
CA SER A 90 0.50 5.04 12.45
C SER A 90 1.50 3.89 12.58
N MET A 91 1.53 2.97 11.61
CA MET A 91 2.49 1.87 11.54
C MET A 91 3.92 2.39 11.48
N ALA A 92 4.19 3.34 10.58
CA ALA A 92 5.51 3.92 10.37
C ALA A 92 6.01 4.73 11.59
N THR A 93 5.08 5.35 12.33
CA THR A 93 5.39 6.08 13.56
C THR A 93 5.85 5.14 14.68
N HIS A 94 5.21 3.98 14.82
CA HIS A 94 5.35 3.10 15.99
C HIS A 94 6.08 1.78 15.74
N THR A 95 6.52 1.49 14.52
CA THR A 95 7.22 0.25 14.18
C THR A 95 8.68 0.49 13.80
N VAL A 96 9.47 -0.59 13.79
CA VAL A 96 10.88 -0.59 13.37
C VAL A 96 11.05 -1.33 12.05
N GLN A 97 12.11 -1.01 11.31
CA GLN A 97 12.41 -1.51 9.96
C GLN A 97 12.22 -3.04 9.78
N ASN A 98 12.63 -3.84 10.77
CA ASN A 98 12.49 -5.32 10.74
C ASN A 98 11.04 -5.81 10.65
N HIS A 99 10.07 -5.01 11.07
CA HIS A 99 8.64 -5.34 11.01
C HIS A 99 7.96 -4.74 9.78
N CYS A 100 8.69 -3.95 8.97
CA CYS A 100 8.19 -3.29 7.76
C CYS A 100 8.36 -4.13 6.48
N VAL A 101 9.08 -5.26 6.55
CA VAL A 101 9.34 -6.13 5.39
C VAL A 101 8.03 -6.56 4.73
N ALA A 102 7.06 -7.03 5.53
CA ALA A 102 5.77 -7.50 5.00
C ALA A 102 5.00 -6.40 4.25
N VAL A 103 5.08 -5.14 4.69
CA VAL A 103 4.44 -4.00 4.02
C VAL A 103 5.09 -3.75 2.65
N GLN A 104 6.42 -3.72 2.60
CA GLN A 104 7.18 -3.53 1.36
C GLN A 104 6.96 -4.67 0.36
N GLU A 105 6.93 -5.91 0.84
CA GLU A 105 6.62 -7.08 0.01
C GLU A 105 5.21 -7.00 -0.55
N THR A 106 4.22 -6.64 0.27
CA THR A 106 2.82 -6.55 -0.19
C THR A 106 2.66 -5.51 -1.29
N PHE A 107 3.24 -4.33 -1.11
CA PHE A 107 3.27 -3.31 -2.16
C PHE A 107 3.94 -3.83 -3.44
N SER A 108 5.09 -4.49 -3.29
CA SER A 108 5.83 -5.00 -4.44
C SER A 108 5.06 -6.07 -5.20
N ASP A 109 4.47 -7.02 -4.49
CA ASP A 109 3.75 -8.15 -5.07
C ASP A 109 2.50 -7.65 -5.83
N ILE A 110 1.73 -6.71 -5.27
CA ILE A 110 0.56 -6.12 -5.94
C ILE A 110 0.98 -5.29 -7.14
N LEU A 111 2.04 -4.49 -7.03
CA LEU A 111 2.51 -3.68 -8.16
C LEU A 111 2.99 -4.57 -9.31
N VAL A 112 3.71 -5.65 -9.04
CA VAL A 112 4.13 -6.61 -10.09
C VAL A 112 2.92 -7.23 -10.79
N GLU A 113 1.91 -7.65 -10.04
CA GLU A 113 0.65 -8.20 -10.56
C GLU A 113 -0.08 -7.17 -11.43
N LEU A 114 -0.30 -5.97 -10.91
CA LEU A 114 -1.01 -4.88 -11.59
C LEU A 114 -0.29 -4.37 -12.84
N ILE A 115 1.05 -4.25 -12.80
CA ILE A 115 1.85 -3.86 -13.98
C ILE A 115 1.68 -4.89 -15.09
N SER A 116 1.74 -6.18 -14.75
CA SER A 116 1.56 -7.27 -15.72
C SER A 116 0.16 -7.22 -16.34
N GLU A 117 -0.87 -6.94 -15.54
CA GLU A 117 -2.24 -6.78 -16.02
C GLU A 117 -2.42 -5.56 -16.93
N ILE A 118 -1.77 -4.43 -16.64
CA ILE A 118 -1.81 -3.22 -17.47
C ILE A 118 -1.15 -3.47 -18.83
N GLN A 119 -0.08 -4.28 -18.87
CA GLN A 119 0.59 -4.63 -20.12
C GLN A 119 -0.26 -5.53 -21.02
N CYS A 120 -1.06 -6.42 -20.43
CA CYS A 120 -1.84 -7.43 -21.18
C CYS A 120 -3.30 -7.03 -21.47
N SER A 121 -3.84 -5.96 -20.87
CA SER A 121 -5.26 -5.59 -20.94
C SER A 121 -5.55 -4.55 -22.02
N GLU A 122 -6.68 -4.66 -22.73
CA GLU A 122 -7.14 -3.63 -23.67
C GLU A 122 -7.82 -2.45 -22.93
N ASN A 123 -8.61 -2.73 -21.89
CA ASN A 123 -9.16 -1.70 -21.00
C ASN A 123 -8.22 -1.50 -19.81
N LYS A 124 -7.54 -0.35 -19.77
CA LYS A 124 -6.50 -0.04 -18.76
C LYS A 124 -6.91 1.05 -17.78
N ASP A 125 -7.98 1.80 -18.02
CA ASP A 125 -8.27 3.04 -17.30
C ASP A 125 -8.40 2.83 -15.79
N ASP A 126 -9.20 1.87 -15.36
CA ASP A 126 -9.39 1.61 -13.92
C ASP A 126 -8.13 1.02 -13.27
N LYS A 127 -7.37 0.20 -14.02
CA LYS A 127 -6.06 -0.33 -13.56
C LYS A 127 -5.01 0.77 -13.42
N ILE A 128 -5.03 1.78 -14.29
CA ILE A 128 -4.12 2.93 -14.24
C ILE A 128 -4.47 3.84 -13.05
N LYS A 129 -5.77 4.05 -12.77
CA LYS A 129 -6.20 4.75 -11.55
C LYS A 129 -5.75 3.99 -10.30
N HIS A 130 -5.99 2.69 -10.27
CA HIS A 130 -5.56 1.80 -9.20
C HIS A 130 -4.04 1.87 -8.96
N LEU A 131 -3.26 1.78 -10.05
CA LEU A 131 -1.81 1.92 -10.02
C LEU A 131 -1.40 3.26 -9.39
N THR A 132 -2.00 4.35 -9.84
CA THR A 132 -1.71 5.70 -9.35
C THR A 132 -1.96 5.84 -7.85
N CYS A 133 -3.03 5.25 -7.31
CA CYS A 133 -3.30 5.23 -5.88
C CYS A 133 -2.23 4.46 -5.09
N ILE A 134 -1.87 3.26 -5.56
CA ILE A 134 -0.84 2.45 -4.90
C ILE A 134 0.53 3.14 -4.92
N LEU A 135 0.91 3.74 -6.07
CA LEU A 135 2.17 4.47 -6.21
C LEU A 135 2.28 5.61 -5.21
N ARG A 136 1.21 6.38 -4.99
CA ARG A 136 1.18 7.48 -4.01
C ARG A 136 1.38 6.99 -2.57
N LEU A 137 0.69 5.91 -2.18
CA LEU A 137 0.84 5.32 -0.84
C LEU A 137 2.26 4.75 -0.61
N LEU A 138 2.81 4.07 -1.61
CA LEU A 138 4.17 3.55 -1.53
C LEU A 138 5.21 4.69 -1.50
N HIS A 139 5.01 5.74 -2.30
CA HIS A 139 5.88 6.91 -2.31
C HIS A 139 5.94 7.56 -0.92
N PHE A 140 4.78 7.77 -0.28
CA PHE A 140 4.72 8.22 1.11
C PHE A 140 5.52 7.32 2.05
N TRP A 141 5.36 6.01 1.93
CA TRP A 141 6.06 5.03 2.78
C TRP A 141 7.58 5.09 2.61
N ILE A 142 8.07 5.22 1.37
CA ILE A 142 9.50 5.31 1.06
C ILE A 142 10.13 6.59 1.64
N LEU A 143 9.41 7.71 1.58
CA LEU A 143 9.91 8.98 2.12
C LEU A 143 9.77 9.09 3.64
N PHE A 144 8.96 8.24 4.27
CA PHE A 144 8.71 8.36 5.71
C PHE A 144 9.98 8.23 6.54
N LYS A 145 10.19 9.19 7.46
CA LYS A 145 11.42 9.31 8.28
C LYS A 145 12.71 9.23 7.43
N ASN A 146 12.70 9.77 6.22
CA ASN A 146 13.81 9.73 5.25
C ASN A 146 14.24 8.30 4.90
N GLY A 147 13.28 7.40 4.69
CA GLY A 147 13.56 6.03 4.23
C GLY A 147 14.04 5.05 5.29
N LYS A 148 14.11 5.45 6.57
CA LYS A 148 14.59 4.59 7.68
C LYS A 148 13.84 3.27 7.87
N LEU A 149 12.65 3.14 7.27
CA LEU A 149 11.83 1.93 7.33
C LEU A 149 12.03 0.99 6.13
N ILE A 150 12.77 1.43 5.11
CA ILE A 150 13.05 0.66 3.91
C ILE A 150 14.18 -0.32 4.18
N THR A 151 13.93 -1.60 3.93
CA THR A 151 14.90 -2.66 4.23
C THR A 151 15.89 -2.80 3.06
N PRO A 152 17.20 -3.02 3.28
CA PRO A 152 18.15 -3.12 2.16
C PRO A 152 17.86 -4.28 1.21
N GLU A 153 17.38 -5.40 1.75
CA GLU A 153 16.90 -6.54 0.98
C GLU A 153 15.40 -6.38 0.75
N ASN A 154 15.02 -5.94 -0.45
CA ASN A 154 13.62 -5.84 -0.86
C ASN A 154 13.46 -5.97 -2.39
N LYS A 155 12.19 -5.97 -2.82
CA LYS A 155 11.79 -6.08 -4.23
C LYS A 155 11.56 -4.72 -4.92
N LEU A 156 11.72 -3.59 -4.23
CA LEU A 156 11.38 -2.26 -4.75
C LEU A 156 12.21 -1.87 -5.98
N THR A 157 13.48 -2.29 -6.05
CA THR A 157 14.28 -2.04 -7.26
C THR A 157 13.77 -2.81 -8.48
N ASN A 158 13.16 -4.00 -8.29
CA ASN A 158 12.52 -4.72 -9.39
C ASN A 158 11.25 -4.00 -9.85
N VAL A 159 10.45 -3.51 -8.89
CA VAL A 159 9.28 -2.69 -9.18
C VAL A 159 9.66 -1.46 -9.98
N ALA A 160 10.73 -0.75 -9.61
CA ALA A 160 11.23 0.40 -10.36
C ALA A 160 11.59 0.06 -11.82
N VAL A 161 12.26 -1.08 -12.05
CA VAL A 161 12.59 -1.56 -13.41
C VAL A 161 11.34 -1.91 -14.22
N LEU A 162 10.33 -2.52 -13.59
CA LEU A 162 9.07 -2.85 -14.27
C LEU A 162 8.28 -1.58 -14.62
N LEU A 163 8.21 -0.62 -13.69
CA LEU A 163 7.55 0.65 -13.89
C LEU A 163 8.21 1.48 -15.00
N SER A 164 9.55 1.51 -15.09
CA SER A 164 10.24 2.21 -16.18
C SER A 164 9.95 1.62 -17.55
N GLY A 165 9.53 0.35 -17.63
CA GLY A 165 9.11 -0.30 -18.87
C GLY A 165 7.68 -0.03 -19.30
N LEU A 166 6.85 0.63 -18.47
CA LEU A 166 5.47 0.96 -18.84
C LEU A 166 5.42 2.09 -19.88
N LYS A 167 4.62 1.89 -20.92
CA LYS A 167 4.38 2.87 -21.99
C LYS A 167 2.91 3.24 -22.07
N ASP A 168 2.62 4.34 -22.76
CA ASP A 168 1.26 4.82 -23.05
C ASP A 168 0.40 5.09 -21.80
N LEU A 169 1.03 5.56 -20.73
CA LEU A 169 0.33 5.98 -19.51
C LEU A 169 -0.14 7.45 -19.62
N PRO A 170 -1.31 7.80 -19.07
CA PRO A 170 -1.70 9.18 -18.86
C PRO A 170 -0.66 9.96 -18.04
N THR A 171 -0.53 11.26 -18.34
CA THR A 171 0.47 12.14 -17.70
C THR A 171 0.44 12.08 -16.18
N TYR A 172 -0.74 12.07 -15.56
CA TYR A 172 -0.87 12.03 -14.10
C TYR A 172 -0.25 10.76 -13.49
N CYS A 173 -0.42 9.61 -14.15
CA CYS A 173 0.11 8.34 -13.68
C CYS A 173 1.62 8.28 -13.91
N MET A 174 2.08 8.75 -15.08
CA MET A 174 3.50 8.82 -15.40
C MET A 174 4.27 9.71 -14.41
N THR A 175 3.69 10.83 -13.98
CA THR A 175 4.28 11.65 -12.91
C THR A 175 4.51 10.85 -11.63
N SER A 176 3.50 10.09 -11.16
CA SER A 176 3.64 9.23 -9.98
C SER A 176 4.67 8.11 -10.17
N VAL A 177 4.79 7.56 -11.38
CA VAL A 177 5.84 6.58 -11.71
C VAL A 177 7.23 7.19 -11.57
N VAL A 178 7.47 8.36 -12.18
CA VAL A 178 8.77 9.04 -12.16
C VAL A 178 9.14 9.48 -10.75
N GLU A 179 8.19 10.02 -9.98
CA GLU A 179 8.40 10.38 -8.56
C GLU A 179 8.82 9.18 -7.73
N LEU A 180 8.11 8.05 -7.88
CA LEU A 180 8.44 6.83 -7.13
C LEU A 180 9.82 6.28 -7.51
N ILE A 181 10.12 6.18 -8.81
CA ILE A 181 11.43 5.71 -9.30
C ILE A 181 12.53 6.62 -8.76
N SER A 182 12.35 7.94 -8.81
CA SER A 182 13.31 8.91 -8.28
C SER A 182 13.55 8.70 -6.78
N SER A 183 12.47 8.55 -6.01
CA SER A 183 12.55 8.29 -4.56
C SER A 183 13.21 6.96 -4.22
N ILE A 184 13.07 5.92 -5.07
CA ILE A 184 13.80 4.66 -4.95
C ILE A 184 15.29 4.87 -5.28
N MET A 185 15.60 5.60 -6.35
CA MET A 185 16.96 5.82 -6.82
C MET A 185 17.80 6.69 -5.88
N LEU A 186 17.17 7.63 -5.19
CA LEU A 186 17.81 8.58 -4.28
C LEU A 186 17.81 8.10 -2.81
N ASN A 187 17.30 6.90 -2.52
CA ASN A 187 17.20 6.41 -1.15
C ASN A 187 18.51 5.75 -0.69
N ASP A 188 19.19 6.36 0.29
CA ASP A 188 20.45 5.86 0.84
C ASP A 188 20.34 4.48 1.52
N CYS A 189 19.13 4.04 1.89
CA CYS A 189 18.91 2.73 2.51
C CYS A 189 18.82 1.59 1.48
N LEU A 190 18.71 1.90 0.19
CA LEU A 190 18.60 0.93 -0.90
C LEU A 190 19.95 0.68 -1.55
N LYS A 191 20.36 -0.59 -1.60
CA LYS A 191 21.48 -1.01 -2.44
C LYS A 191 20.98 -1.25 -3.85
N LEU A 192 21.24 -0.29 -4.74
CA LEU A 192 20.83 -0.37 -6.14
C LEU A 192 21.90 -1.09 -6.97
N PRO A 193 21.60 -2.28 -7.55
CA PRO A 193 22.52 -2.93 -8.45
C PRO A 193 22.72 -2.09 -9.72
N ILE A 194 23.96 -1.89 -10.13
CA ILE A 194 24.34 -1.04 -11.28
C ILE A 194 23.58 -1.45 -12.55
N ASP A 195 23.40 -2.75 -12.78
CA ASP A 195 22.70 -3.25 -13.97
C ASP A 195 21.22 -2.82 -13.99
N LYS A 196 20.55 -2.82 -12.83
CA LYS A 196 19.16 -2.36 -12.73
C LYS A 196 19.06 -0.84 -12.94
N VAL A 197 20.01 -0.08 -12.41
CA VAL A 197 20.08 1.38 -12.62
C VAL A 197 20.24 1.70 -14.10
N LYS A 198 21.13 1.01 -14.80
CA LYS A 198 21.31 1.17 -16.25
C LYS A 198 20.02 0.88 -17.02
N THR A 199 19.32 -0.19 -16.67
CA THR A 199 18.02 -0.53 -17.29
C THR A 199 17.01 0.59 -17.10
N ILE A 200 16.83 1.09 -15.87
CA ILE A 200 15.87 2.18 -15.58
C ILE A 200 16.20 3.42 -16.43
N ILE A 201 17.46 3.86 -16.44
CA ILE A 201 17.89 5.04 -17.19
C ILE A 201 17.61 4.87 -18.69
N SER A 202 17.92 3.68 -19.25
CA SER A 202 17.71 3.40 -20.67
C SER A 202 16.25 3.41 -21.08
N GLN A 203 15.34 2.98 -20.20
CA GLN A 203 13.91 2.89 -20.48
C GLN A 203 13.18 4.22 -20.29
N VAL A 204 13.61 5.05 -19.33
CA VAL A 204 13.03 6.38 -19.08
C VAL A 204 13.50 7.41 -20.12
N SER A 205 14.65 7.17 -20.77
CA SER A 205 15.21 8.07 -21.79
C SER A 205 14.74 7.75 -23.22
N ALA A 206 13.86 6.75 -23.40
CA ALA A 206 13.40 6.22 -24.69
C ALA A 206 11.94 6.58 -24.96
#